data_AF-A0A354TP53-F1
#
_entry.id   AF-A0A354TP53-F1
#
_cell.length_a   1.000
_cell.length_b   1.000
_cell.length_c   1.000
_cell.angle_alpha   90.00
_cell.angle_beta   90.00
_cell.angle_gamma   90.00
#
_symmetry.space_group_name_H-M   'P 1'
#
loop_
_entity.id
_entity.type
_entity.pdbx_description
1 polymer ?
#
loop_
_entity_poly.entity_id
_entity_poly.type
_entity_poly.pdbx_seq_one_letter_code
_entity_poly.pdbx_strand_id
1 'polypeptide(L)'
;TVADWLPGGGGGLPTIDGLSLYKRMNNQLTAYQMNTGEKTWSLPIGETPDAIKNHPRLQGVGVPNSGGDGWSIQMVMGDILVQTRALSEGMAQMLPDAPLTLNARDKMTGEILGSVPLPAPGQYGMMTYMHRGQQYIVVQIGSTQTDFPGALVAYRLSN
;
A
#
# COMPACT_ATOMS: atom_id res chain seq x y z
N THR A 1 19.09 9.89 39.21
CA THR A 1 17.66 9.59 38.98
C THR A 1 17.59 8.40 38.06
N VAL A 2 17.25 7.23 38.59
CA VAL A 2 17.06 6.00 37.81
C VAL A 2 15.63 6.02 37.30
N ALA A 3 15.43 5.94 35.98
CA ALA A 3 14.09 5.78 35.43
C ALA A 3 13.76 4.28 35.41
N ASP A 4 12.67 3.91 36.08
CA ASP A 4 12.14 2.52 36.25
C ASP A 4 11.51 1.91 34.99
N TRP A 5 11.63 2.57 33.83
CA TRP A 5 11.05 2.09 32.59
C TRP A 5 12.15 1.60 31.65
N LEU A 6 12.14 0.28 31.42
CA LEU A 6 12.81 -0.33 30.27
C LEU A 6 12.46 0.51 29.03
N PRO A 7 13.43 0.92 28.19
CA PRO A 7 13.09 1.47 26.89
C PRO A 7 12.28 0.39 26.18
N GLY A 8 10.98 0.64 26.01
CA GLY A 8 10.06 -0.32 25.42
C GLY A 8 10.65 -0.83 24.13
N GLY A 9 10.95 -2.13 24.07
CA GLY A 9 11.33 -2.77 22.84
C GLY A 9 10.26 -2.50 21.79
N GLY A 10 10.67 -2.41 20.52
CA GLY A 10 9.76 -2.21 19.40
C GLY A 10 8.73 -3.34 19.33
N GLY A 11 7.59 -3.13 19.95
CA GLY A 11 6.45 -4.03 19.99
C GLY A 11 5.22 -3.17 20.14
N GLY A 12 4.27 -3.33 19.23
CA GLY A 12 3.02 -2.57 19.24
C GLY A 12 2.24 -2.73 20.55
N LEU A 13 1.12 -2.01 20.66
CA LEU A 13 0.19 -2.22 21.77
C LEU A 13 -0.21 -3.70 21.87
N PRO A 14 -0.54 -4.19 23.08
CA PRO A 14 -1.03 -5.56 23.26
C PRO A 14 -2.16 -5.87 22.29
N THR A 15 -2.25 -7.12 21.86
CA THR A 15 -3.39 -7.62 21.10
C THR A 15 -4.26 -8.49 22.00
N ILE A 16 -5.55 -8.60 21.68
CA ILE A 16 -6.48 -9.51 22.33
C ILE A 16 -6.89 -10.56 21.30
N ASP A 17 -6.38 -11.78 21.44
CA ASP A 17 -6.50 -12.87 20.45
C ASP A 17 -6.01 -12.45 19.04
N GLY A 18 -4.99 -11.61 18.95
CA GLY A 18 -4.48 -11.08 17.68
C GLY A 18 -5.21 -9.85 17.15
N LEU A 19 -6.29 -9.39 17.82
CA LEU A 19 -6.93 -8.10 17.51
C LEU A 19 -6.21 -6.94 18.20
N SER A 20 -5.99 -5.86 17.46
CA SER A 20 -5.55 -4.59 18.03
C SER A 20 -6.62 -4.02 18.99
N LEU A 21 -6.18 -3.43 20.12
CA LEU A 21 -7.08 -2.72 21.05
C LEU A 21 -7.77 -1.51 20.40
N TYR A 22 -7.18 -0.94 19.36
CA TYR A 22 -7.75 0.17 18.61
C TYR A 22 -7.95 -0.21 17.14
N LYS A 23 -8.86 0.49 16.49
CA LYS A 23 -9.16 0.32 15.08
C LYS A 23 -8.02 0.87 14.22
N ARG A 24 -7.07 0.01 13.89
CA ARG A 24 -5.93 0.35 13.04
C ARG A 24 -6.35 0.36 11.56
N MET A 25 -5.77 1.29 10.81
CA MET A 25 -5.68 1.17 9.35
C MET A 25 -4.36 0.45 9.05
N ASN A 26 -4.43 -0.73 8.43
CA ASN A 26 -3.26 -1.53 8.08
C ASN A 26 -2.47 -0.89 6.93
N ASN A 27 -3.19 -0.44 5.90
CA ASN A 27 -2.61 0.26 4.76
C ASN A 27 -3.59 1.32 4.25
N GLN A 28 -3.15 2.57 4.22
CA GLN A 28 -4.00 3.72 3.90
C GLN A 28 -3.19 4.78 3.17
N LEU A 29 -3.88 5.46 2.26
CA LEU A 29 -3.39 6.67 1.62
C LEU A 29 -4.24 7.86 2.02
N THR A 30 -3.58 8.98 2.28
CA THR A 30 -4.22 10.22 2.70
C THR A 30 -3.64 11.38 1.91
N ALA A 31 -4.53 12.21 1.36
CA ALA A 31 -4.15 13.46 0.73
C ALA A 31 -4.39 14.64 1.67
N TYR A 32 -3.42 15.55 1.69
CA TYR A 32 -3.48 16.80 2.42
C TYR A 32 -3.33 17.97 1.45
N GLN A 33 -4.15 19.00 1.66
CA GLN A 33 -4.03 20.23 0.93
C GLN A 33 -2.93 21.08 1.57
N MET A 34 -1.83 21.29 0.84
CA MET A 34 -0.61 21.86 1.43
C MET A 34 -0.71 23.34 1.83
N ASN A 35 -1.65 24.10 1.28
CA ASN A 35 -1.84 25.51 1.69
C ASN A 35 -2.63 25.65 3.00
N THR A 36 -3.57 24.74 3.29
CA THR A 36 -4.44 24.82 4.49
C THR A 36 -4.06 23.80 5.56
N GLY A 37 -3.32 22.76 5.19
CA GLY A 37 -3.04 21.60 6.04
C GLY A 37 -4.24 20.66 6.22
N GLU A 38 -5.35 20.92 5.52
CA GLU A 38 -6.56 20.12 5.66
C GLU A 38 -6.44 18.78 4.95
N LYS A 39 -7.01 17.75 5.55
CA LYS A 39 -7.12 16.43 4.95
C LYS A 39 -8.25 16.41 3.93
N THR A 40 -7.91 16.22 2.65
CA THR A 40 -8.91 16.20 1.56
C THR A 40 -9.63 14.86 1.51
N TRP A 41 -8.90 13.76 1.60
CA TRP A 41 -9.46 12.40 1.61
C TRP A 41 -8.50 11.42 2.27
N SER A 42 -9.04 10.27 2.66
CA SER A 42 -8.27 9.19 3.28
C SER A 42 -8.93 7.86 2.95
N LEU A 43 -8.23 7.00 2.21
CA LEU A 43 -8.77 5.77 1.64
C LEU A 43 -7.84 4.58 1.91
N PRO A 44 -8.38 3.39 2.23
CA PRO A 44 -7.58 2.19 2.38
C PRO A 44 -6.93 1.78 1.06
N ILE A 45 -5.76 1.17 1.14
CA ILE A 45 -5.15 0.42 0.04
C ILE A 45 -5.34 -1.05 0.35
N GLY A 46 -6.07 -1.77 -0.50
CA GLY A 46 -6.38 -3.17 -0.29
C GLY A 46 -7.61 -3.40 0.60
N GLU A 47 -7.80 -4.66 0.99
CA GLU A 47 -8.96 -5.10 1.76
C GLU A 47 -8.53 -5.58 3.15
N THR A 48 -9.38 -5.39 4.16
CA THR A 48 -9.14 -5.91 5.51
C THR A 48 -8.74 -7.39 5.48
N PRO A 49 -7.62 -7.79 6.10
CA PRO A 49 -7.19 -9.18 6.16
C PRO A 49 -8.25 -10.11 6.75
N ASP A 50 -8.32 -11.34 6.24
CA ASP A 50 -9.34 -12.31 6.66
C ASP A 50 -9.29 -12.64 8.15
N ALA A 51 -8.10 -12.59 8.77
CA ALA A 51 -7.91 -12.78 10.20
C ALA A 51 -8.67 -11.76 11.05
N ILE A 52 -8.88 -10.54 10.53
CA ILE A 52 -9.67 -9.49 11.17
C ILE A 52 -11.13 -9.59 10.71
N LYS A 53 -11.36 -9.72 9.40
CA LYS A 53 -12.70 -9.73 8.81
C LYS A 53 -13.59 -10.85 9.36
N ASN A 54 -13.02 -12.03 9.59
CA ASN A 54 -13.75 -13.21 10.05
C ASN A 54 -13.50 -13.55 11.53
N HIS A 55 -12.96 -12.60 12.31
CA HIS A 55 -12.59 -12.86 13.70
C HIS A 55 -13.84 -13.15 14.56
N PRO A 56 -13.86 -14.21 15.40
CA PRO A 56 -15.02 -14.58 16.22
C PRO A 56 -15.52 -13.44 17.12
N ARG A 57 -14.60 -12.66 17.71
CA ARG A 57 -14.93 -11.49 18.55
C ARG A 57 -15.47 -10.27 17.79
N LEU A 58 -15.40 -10.26 16.46
CA LEU A 58 -15.93 -9.18 15.61
C LEU A 58 -17.26 -9.57 14.94
N GLN A 59 -17.83 -10.74 15.27
CA GLN A 59 -19.14 -11.13 14.77
C GLN A 59 -20.21 -10.11 15.20
N GLY A 60 -20.96 -9.61 14.22
CA GLY A 60 -21.98 -8.57 14.43
C GLY A 60 -21.44 -7.15 14.59
N VAL A 61 -20.11 -6.94 14.51
CA VAL A 61 -19.49 -5.61 14.59
C VAL A 61 -19.24 -5.09 13.16
N GLY A 62 -19.74 -3.89 12.86
CA GLY A 62 -19.46 -3.20 11.60
C GLY A 62 -18.03 -2.69 11.53
N VAL A 63 -17.12 -3.47 10.94
CA VAL A 63 -15.72 -3.07 10.72
C VAL A 63 -15.57 -2.55 9.27
N PRO A 64 -15.28 -1.25 9.06
CA PRO A 64 -14.97 -0.71 7.74
C PRO A 64 -13.63 -1.25 7.26
N ASN A 65 -13.39 -1.10 5.96
CA ASN A 65 -12.16 -1.54 5.34
C ASN A 65 -10.93 -0.86 6.00
N SER A 66 -10.04 -1.68 6.55
CA SER A 66 -8.81 -1.26 7.23
C SER A 66 -7.60 -1.19 6.30
N GLY A 67 -7.77 -1.57 5.02
CA GLY A 67 -6.67 -1.78 4.09
C GLY A 67 -6.08 -3.17 4.22
N GLY A 68 -5.37 -3.59 3.17
CA GLY A 68 -4.63 -4.84 3.13
C GLY A 68 -3.29 -4.75 3.83
N ASP A 69 -2.53 -5.82 3.71
CA ASP A 69 -1.19 -5.87 4.27
C ASP A 69 -0.17 -5.20 3.32
N GLY A 70 1.01 -4.89 3.85
CA GLY A 70 2.12 -4.36 3.07
C GLY A 70 2.12 -2.85 2.86
N TRP A 71 2.92 -2.43 1.88
CA TRP A 71 3.25 -1.03 1.63
C TRP A 71 3.05 -0.70 0.16
N SER A 72 2.59 0.52 -0.11
CA SER A 72 2.46 0.99 -1.49
C SER A 72 3.56 1.98 -1.83
N ILE A 73 4.27 1.72 -2.93
CA ILE A 73 5.02 2.74 -3.65
C ILE A 73 4.04 3.63 -4.42
N GLN A 74 4.34 4.92 -4.45
CA GLN A 74 3.46 5.94 -5.00
C GLN A 74 4.26 6.96 -5.79
N MET A 75 3.64 7.48 -6.84
CA MET A 75 4.18 8.59 -7.62
C MET A 75 3.04 9.40 -8.21
N VAL A 76 3.20 10.71 -8.24
CA VAL A 76 2.29 11.60 -8.99
C VAL A 76 2.83 11.79 -10.41
N MET A 77 1.95 11.66 -11.40
CA MET A 77 2.24 11.87 -12.82
C MET A 77 1.14 12.74 -13.43
N GLY A 78 1.45 14.02 -13.67
CA GLY A 78 0.46 14.98 -14.18
C GLY A 78 -0.76 15.09 -13.26
N ASP A 79 -1.90 14.59 -13.73
CA ASP A 79 -3.17 14.64 -12.99
C ASP A 79 -3.54 13.34 -12.28
N ILE A 80 -2.74 12.29 -12.41
CA ILE A 80 -2.99 11.00 -11.75
C ILE A 80 -1.96 10.72 -10.66
N LEU A 81 -2.42 9.98 -9.66
CA LEU A 81 -1.60 9.34 -8.65
C LEU A 81 -1.47 7.86 -9.03
N VAL A 82 -0.24 7.38 -9.20
CA VAL A 82 0.07 5.99 -9.46
C VAL A 82 0.48 5.32 -8.15
N GLN A 83 -0.08 4.13 -7.87
CA GLN A 83 -0.03 3.48 -6.56
C GLN A 83 0.05 1.96 -6.75
N THR A 84 1.09 1.30 -6.21
CA THR A 84 1.23 -0.16 -6.28
C THR A 84 0.46 -0.85 -5.16
N ARG A 85 -0.36 -1.84 -5.47
CA ARG A 85 -0.73 -2.86 -4.49
C ARG A 85 0.40 -3.89 -4.44
N ALA A 86 1.35 -3.69 -3.53
CA ALA A 86 2.50 -4.56 -3.36
C ALA A 86 2.74 -4.86 -1.87
N LEU A 87 3.37 -6.00 -1.61
CA LEU A 87 3.63 -6.52 -0.27
C LEU A 87 5.14 -6.58 -0.01
N SER A 88 5.82 -5.46 -0.23
CA SER A 88 7.26 -5.35 -0.01
C SER A 88 7.60 -4.16 0.89
N GLU A 89 8.33 -4.45 1.97
CA GLU A 89 9.07 -3.48 2.77
C GLU A 89 10.54 -3.60 2.41
N GLY A 90 11.29 -2.50 2.40
CA GLY A 90 12.72 -2.48 2.03
C GLY A 90 13.62 -3.45 2.80
N MET A 91 13.14 -4.08 3.88
CA MET A 91 13.82 -5.13 4.66
C MET A 91 13.01 -6.43 4.84
N ALA A 92 11.71 -6.45 4.51
CA ALA A 92 10.83 -7.60 4.75
C ALA A 92 9.84 -7.79 3.61
N GLN A 93 9.86 -8.95 2.97
CA GLN A 93 8.92 -9.29 1.92
C GLN A 93 7.78 -10.13 2.49
N MET A 94 6.55 -9.76 2.14
CA MET A 94 5.35 -10.45 2.60
C MET A 94 4.74 -11.27 1.46
N LEU A 95 4.06 -12.38 1.80
CA LEU A 95 3.31 -13.11 0.79
C LEU A 95 2.18 -12.23 0.26
N PRO A 96 1.95 -12.21 -1.07
CA PRO A 96 0.80 -11.53 -1.65
C PRO A 96 -0.54 -11.97 -1.01
N ASP A 97 -1.32 -11.02 -0.50
CA ASP A 97 -2.66 -11.22 0.08
C ASP A 97 -3.78 -11.08 -0.96
N ALA A 98 -3.43 -10.60 -2.16
CA ALA A 98 -4.32 -10.24 -3.25
C ALA A 98 -3.53 -10.01 -4.55
N PRO A 99 -4.21 -9.79 -5.69
CA PRO A 99 -3.53 -9.48 -6.95
C PRO A 99 -2.62 -8.27 -6.83
N LEU A 100 -1.39 -8.43 -7.33
CA LEU A 100 -0.40 -7.37 -7.42
C LEU A 100 -0.78 -6.46 -8.58
N THR A 101 -0.96 -5.17 -8.31
CA THR A 101 -1.43 -4.22 -9.33
C THR A 101 -0.72 -2.88 -9.26
N LEU A 102 -0.62 -2.22 -10.42
CA LEU A 102 -0.33 -0.82 -10.55
C LEU A 102 -1.65 -0.09 -10.79
N ASN A 103 -2.05 0.76 -9.85
CA ASN A 103 -3.33 1.45 -9.87
C ASN A 103 -3.11 2.93 -10.22
N ALA A 104 -3.87 3.44 -11.18
CA ALA A 104 -4.03 4.88 -11.40
C ALA A 104 -5.21 5.37 -10.57
N ARG A 105 -5.00 6.47 -9.84
CA ARG A 105 -6.01 7.12 -9.00
C ARG A 105 -6.18 8.57 -9.40
N ASP A 106 -7.40 9.07 -9.26
CA ASP A 106 -7.65 10.50 -9.27
C ASP A 106 -6.98 11.12 -8.03
N LYS A 107 -6.15 12.14 -8.22
CA LYS A 107 -5.41 12.76 -7.10
C LYS A 107 -6.29 13.56 -6.14
N MET A 108 -7.44 14.04 -6.61
CA MET A 108 -8.36 14.89 -5.85
C MET A 108 -9.39 14.09 -5.07
N THR A 109 -9.83 12.94 -5.58
CA THR A 109 -10.83 12.08 -4.91
C THR A 109 -10.21 10.82 -4.30
N GLY A 110 -9.07 10.36 -4.81
CA GLY A 110 -8.41 9.11 -4.43
C GLY A 110 -9.03 7.86 -5.06
N GLU A 111 -10.08 8.00 -5.86
CA GLU A 111 -10.75 6.90 -6.56
C GLU A 111 -9.82 6.22 -7.57
N ILE A 112 -9.95 4.89 -7.71
CA ILE A 112 -9.18 4.13 -8.70
C ILE A 112 -9.82 4.33 -10.08
N LEU A 113 -9.06 4.91 -11.00
CA LEU A 113 -9.45 5.13 -12.40
C LEU A 113 -9.16 3.92 -13.29
N GLY A 114 -8.16 3.12 -12.92
CA GLY A 114 -7.78 1.92 -13.65
C GLY A 114 -6.65 1.16 -12.96
N SER A 115 -6.52 -0.12 -13.31
CA SER A 115 -5.53 -1.02 -12.72
C SER A 115 -4.95 -1.93 -13.78
N VAL A 116 -3.64 -2.17 -13.70
CA VAL A 116 -2.94 -3.18 -14.52
C VAL A 116 -2.18 -4.15 -13.61
N PRO A 117 -2.03 -5.43 -13.99
CA PRO A 117 -1.34 -6.40 -13.16
C PRO A 117 0.17 -6.12 -13.11
N LEU A 118 0.78 -6.34 -11.94
CA LEU A 118 2.22 -6.42 -11.74
C LEU A 118 2.65 -7.90 -11.70
N PRO A 119 3.72 -8.29 -12.38
CA PRO A 119 4.17 -9.68 -12.39
C PRO A 119 4.84 -10.10 -11.07
N ALA A 120 5.32 -9.14 -10.28
CA ALA A 120 5.91 -9.36 -8.96
C ALA A 120 5.73 -8.09 -8.09
N PRO A 121 5.88 -8.18 -6.74
CA PRO A 121 5.70 -7.04 -5.86
C PRO A 121 6.60 -5.87 -6.26
N GLY A 122 6.00 -4.67 -6.31
CA GLY A 122 6.73 -3.43 -6.50
C GLY A 122 7.73 -3.20 -5.36
N GLN A 123 8.92 -2.75 -5.73
CA GLN A 123 9.99 -2.30 -4.85
C GLN A 123 10.08 -0.77 -4.90
N TYR A 124 10.97 -0.17 -4.10
CA TYR A 124 11.04 1.28 -3.90
C TYR A 124 11.12 2.14 -5.18
N GLY A 125 11.77 1.65 -6.24
CA GLY A 125 11.93 2.44 -7.46
C GLY A 125 10.72 2.41 -8.38
N MET A 126 10.07 3.56 -8.53
CA MET A 126 9.15 3.84 -9.64
C MET A 126 9.58 5.13 -10.33
N MET A 127 9.58 5.15 -11.67
CA MET A 127 9.86 6.35 -12.45
C MET A 127 9.00 6.45 -13.70
N THR A 128 8.91 7.65 -14.28
CA THR A 128 8.30 7.86 -15.60
C THR A 128 9.24 8.62 -16.51
N TYR A 129 9.16 8.35 -17.82
CA TYR A 129 9.86 9.12 -18.84
C TYR A 129 9.10 9.12 -20.17
N MET A 130 9.45 10.07 -21.05
CA MET A 130 9.00 10.11 -22.43
C MET A 130 10.07 9.55 -23.36
N HIS A 131 9.67 8.70 -24.29
CA HIS A 131 10.54 8.23 -25.37
C HIS A 131 9.76 8.10 -26.67
N ARG A 132 10.22 8.77 -27.73
CA ARG A 132 9.59 8.79 -29.06
C ARG A 132 8.08 9.11 -29.02
N GLY A 133 7.72 10.12 -28.23
CA GLY A 133 6.32 10.57 -28.09
C GLY A 133 5.44 9.66 -27.24
N GLN A 134 6.00 8.61 -26.62
CA GLN A 134 5.26 7.69 -25.76
C GLN A 134 5.72 7.82 -24.30
N GLN A 135 4.77 7.83 -23.37
CA GLN A 135 5.05 7.85 -21.94
C GLN A 135 5.20 6.44 -21.40
N TYR A 136 6.23 6.24 -20.59
CA TYR A 136 6.51 4.98 -19.92
C TYR A 136 6.45 5.16 -18.41
N ILE A 137 5.93 4.14 -17.73
CA ILE A 137 6.07 3.95 -16.28
C ILE A 137 6.97 2.75 -16.08
N VAL A 138 8.04 2.90 -15.32
CA VAL A 138 8.94 1.80 -14.95
C VAL A 138 8.80 1.54 -13.46
N VAL A 139 8.62 0.28 -13.12
CA VAL A 139 8.49 -0.20 -11.73
C VAL A 139 9.60 -1.22 -11.48
N GLN A 140 10.37 -1.01 -10.42
CA GLN A 140 11.22 -2.06 -9.85
C GLN A 140 10.33 -3.12 -9.23
N ILE A 141 10.54 -4.36 -9.60
CA ILE A 141 9.74 -5.50 -9.16
C ILE A 141 10.66 -6.64 -8.73
N GLY A 142 10.15 -7.54 -7.91
CA GLY A 142 10.83 -8.77 -7.54
C GLY A 142 10.37 -9.25 -6.17
N SER A 143 10.56 -10.53 -5.89
CA SER A 143 10.34 -11.07 -4.56
C SER A 143 10.98 -12.44 -4.38
N THR A 144 11.64 -12.64 -3.24
CA THR A 144 12.06 -13.94 -2.71
C THR A 144 10.87 -14.82 -2.32
N GLN A 145 9.67 -14.25 -2.12
CA GLN A 145 8.44 -14.98 -1.77
C GLN A 145 7.65 -15.45 -2.99
N THR A 146 7.89 -14.88 -4.17
CA THR A 146 7.17 -15.23 -5.41
C THR A 146 8.09 -15.83 -6.48
N ASP A 147 9.29 -16.28 -6.10
CA ASP A 147 10.34 -16.80 -6.99
C ASP A 147 10.61 -15.92 -8.23
N PHE A 148 10.53 -14.60 -8.04
CA PHE A 148 10.69 -13.63 -9.12
C PHE A 148 11.95 -12.79 -8.87
N PRO A 149 12.99 -12.90 -9.72
CA PRO A 149 14.22 -12.14 -9.52
C PRO A 149 13.97 -10.63 -9.65
N GLY A 150 14.85 -9.83 -9.04
CA GLY A 150 14.79 -8.37 -9.17
C GLY A 150 14.86 -7.94 -10.64
N ALA A 151 13.87 -7.17 -11.09
CA ALA A 151 13.74 -6.73 -12.47
C ALA A 151 13.09 -5.35 -12.57
N LEU A 152 13.11 -4.78 -13.78
CA LEU A 152 12.35 -3.60 -14.15
C LEU A 152 11.23 -4.01 -15.11
N VAL A 153 10.00 -3.61 -14.83
CA VAL A 153 8.88 -3.75 -15.77
C VAL A 153 8.45 -2.37 -16.24
N ALA A 154 8.17 -2.25 -17.55
CA ALA A 154 7.73 -1.00 -18.17
C ALA A 154 6.30 -1.11 -18.70
N TYR A 155 5.46 -0.15 -18.35
CA TYR A 155 4.10 0.00 -18.86
C TYR A 155 4.00 1.23 -19.76
N ARG A 156 3.16 1.12 -20.79
CA ARG A 156 2.73 2.22 -21.66
C ARG A 156 1.31 1.95 -22.14
N LEU A 157 0.64 2.98 -22.67
CA LEU A 157 -0.60 2.80 -23.40
C LEU A 157 -0.34 2.07 -24.72
N SER A 158 -1.32 1.27 -25.15
CA SER A 158 -1.38 0.71 -26.50
C SER A 158 -1.46 1.84 -27.53
N ASN A 159 -0.87 1.63 -28.71
CA ASN A 159 -1.03 2.54 -29.84
C ASN A 159 -2.44 2.45 -30.42
#